data_AF-A0A7R9VY30-F1
#
_entry.id   AF-A0A7R9VY30-F1
#
_cell.length_a   1.000
_cell.length_b   1.000
_cell.length_c   1.000
_cell.angle_alpha   90.00
_cell.angle_beta   90.00
_cell.angle_gamma   90.00
#
_symmetry.space_group_name_H-M   'P 1'
#
loop_
_entity.id
_entity.type
_entity.pdbx_description
1 polymer ?
#
loop_
_entity_poly.entity_id
_entity_poly.type
_entity_poly.pdbx_seq_one_letter_code
_entity_poly.pdbx_strand_id
1 'polypeptide(L)'
;TTVVDTRYNPIAISQFFAKDPSARKLCSMVGLYYNVPATIGGSLSAGYNIPMVSHGAETSLLTTEMRAPLTARINVNYHPMGEAIVSALLRMGRTDFLATIFSADKDAESAITTVGNAAKKKGFRFITNERIFETKPSHEIGSAWHALKNIK
;
A
#
# COMPACT_ATOMS: atom_id res chain seq x y z
N THR A 1 6.65 27.53 -6.77
CA THR A 1 6.27 26.13 -6.45
C THR A 1 6.88 25.21 -7.49
N THR A 2 7.66 24.22 -7.08
CA THR A 2 8.22 23.21 -7.99
C THR A 2 7.29 22.00 -8.01
N VAL A 3 6.94 21.51 -9.21
CA VAL A 3 6.10 20.32 -9.39
C VAL A 3 6.97 19.20 -9.96
N VAL A 4 6.97 18.06 -9.28
CA VAL A 4 7.68 16.85 -9.73
C VAL A 4 6.64 15.81 -10.10
N ASP A 5 6.50 15.52 -11.39
CA ASP A 5 5.65 14.43 -11.85
C ASP A 5 6.36 13.10 -11.60
N THR A 6 5.78 12.29 -10.70
CA THR A 6 6.34 10.99 -10.37
C THR A 6 5.94 9.91 -11.37
N ARG A 7 4.80 10.01 -12.07
CA ARG A 7 4.23 8.92 -12.90
C ARG A 7 4.34 7.54 -12.24
N TYR A 8 4.11 7.44 -10.93
CA TYR A 8 4.30 6.23 -10.11
C TYR A 8 5.74 5.70 -10.02
N ASN A 9 6.71 6.39 -10.63
CA ASN A 9 8.12 6.03 -10.64
C ASN A 9 8.76 6.36 -9.27
N PRO A 10 9.27 5.36 -8.54
CA PRO A 10 9.94 5.57 -7.25
C PRO A 10 11.14 6.52 -7.31
N ILE A 11 11.79 6.61 -8.47
CA ILE A 11 13.10 7.26 -8.61
C ILE A 11 12.95 8.78 -8.86
N ALA A 12 11.79 9.24 -9.32
CA ALA A 12 11.57 10.63 -9.71
C ALA A 12 11.84 11.62 -8.55
N ILE A 13 11.41 11.28 -7.34
CA ILE A 13 11.63 12.11 -6.15
C ILE A 13 13.13 12.16 -5.81
N SER A 14 13.79 11.01 -5.77
CA SER A 14 15.24 10.94 -5.51
C SER A 14 16.05 11.71 -6.55
N GLN A 15 15.65 11.65 -7.82
CA GLN A 15 16.28 12.42 -8.89
C GLN A 15 16.13 13.93 -8.71
N PHE A 16 14.96 14.39 -8.25
CA PHE A 16 14.76 15.80 -7.93
C PHE A 16 15.72 16.26 -6.82
N PHE A 17 15.82 15.51 -5.71
CA PHE A 17 16.77 15.84 -4.63
C PHE A 17 18.24 15.79 -5.06
N ALA A 18 18.59 14.89 -5.99
CA ALA A 18 19.95 14.75 -6.48
C ALA A 18 20.36 15.84 -7.48
N LYS A 19 19.43 16.30 -8.33
CA LYS A 19 19.73 17.15 -9.49
C LYS A 19 19.35 18.60 -9.31
N ASP A 20 18.41 18.91 -8.43
CA ASP A 20 17.91 20.28 -8.23
C ASP A 20 18.46 20.87 -6.93
N PRO A 21 19.34 21.89 -6.99
CA PRO A 21 19.85 22.58 -5.82
C PRO A 21 18.76 23.22 -4.95
N SER A 22 17.59 23.54 -5.53
CA SER A 22 16.44 24.07 -4.79
C SER A 22 15.83 23.06 -3.84
N ALA A 23 16.06 21.75 -4.03
CA ALA A 23 15.55 20.70 -3.14
C ALA A 23 16.05 20.87 -1.68
N ARG A 24 17.23 21.46 -1.50
CA ARG A 24 17.79 21.78 -0.17
C ARG A 24 17.13 22.98 0.52
N LYS A 25 16.30 23.73 -0.21
CA LYS A 25 15.59 24.93 0.28
C LYS A 25 14.09 24.69 0.46
N LEU A 26 13.62 23.45 0.29
CA LEU A 26 12.22 23.13 0.46
C LEU A 26 11.80 23.37 1.91
N CYS A 27 10.63 23.97 2.10
CA CYS A 27 10.00 24.05 3.41
C CYS A 27 9.11 22.83 3.71
N SER A 28 8.66 22.11 2.68
CA SER A 28 7.82 20.92 2.80
C SER A 28 7.74 20.16 1.47
N MET A 29 7.34 18.89 1.54
CA MET A 29 6.85 18.11 0.39
C MET A 29 5.37 17.81 0.54
N VAL A 30 4.58 18.13 -0.47
CA VAL A 30 3.13 17.89 -0.47
C VAL A 30 2.74 17.18 -1.76
N GLY A 31 1.74 16.31 -1.71
CA GLY A 31 1.12 15.78 -2.93
C GLY A 31 1.64 14.41 -3.36
N LEU A 32 2.35 13.68 -2.50
CA LEU A 32 2.69 12.29 -2.82
C LEU A 32 1.43 11.43 -2.72
N TYR A 33 0.95 10.93 -3.86
CA TYR A 33 -0.30 10.16 -3.98
C TYR A 33 -0.07 8.66 -3.80
N TYR A 34 0.88 8.09 -4.55
CA TYR A 34 1.08 6.64 -4.59
C TYR A 34 2.02 6.16 -3.47
N ASN A 35 1.74 4.97 -2.95
CA ASN A 35 2.42 4.40 -1.78
C ASN A 35 3.94 4.30 -1.95
N VAL A 36 4.40 3.86 -3.12
CA VAL A 36 5.84 3.67 -3.39
C VAL A 36 6.59 5.01 -3.38
N PRO A 37 6.23 6.02 -4.21
CA PRO A 37 6.81 7.36 -4.12
C PRO A 37 6.63 8.00 -2.74
N ALA A 38 5.48 7.84 -2.09
CA ALA A 38 5.25 8.42 -0.77
C ALA A 38 6.17 7.83 0.29
N THR A 39 6.45 6.53 0.25
CA THR A 39 7.39 5.88 1.17
C THR A 39 8.81 6.43 0.99
N ILE A 40 9.25 6.60 -0.26
CA ILE A 40 10.55 7.19 -0.57
C ILE A 40 10.62 8.65 -0.13
N GLY A 41 9.56 9.41 -0.41
CA GLY A 41 9.41 10.78 0.06
C GLY A 41 9.46 10.86 1.58
N GLY A 42 8.84 9.93 2.30
CA GLY A 42 8.86 9.88 3.76
C GLY A 42 10.27 9.75 4.31
N SER A 43 11.07 8.83 3.75
CA SER A 43 12.48 8.67 4.12
C SER A 43 13.32 9.90 3.78
N LEU A 44 13.12 10.49 2.60
CA LEU A 44 13.83 11.70 2.17
C LEU A 44 13.45 12.91 3.04
N SER A 45 12.18 13.04 3.42
CA SER A 45 11.69 14.11 4.27
C SER A 45 12.44 14.15 5.60
N ALA A 46 12.69 12.98 6.19
CA ALA A 46 13.49 12.83 7.39
C ALA A 46 14.95 13.21 7.16
N GLY A 47 15.56 12.72 6.07
CA GLY A 47 16.96 13.02 5.73
C GLY A 47 17.23 14.51 5.44
N TYR A 48 16.23 15.22 4.89
CA TYR A 48 16.32 16.65 4.60
C TYR A 48 15.69 17.53 5.69
N ASN A 49 15.19 16.93 6.77
CA ASN A 49 14.49 17.60 7.87
C ASN A 49 13.36 18.55 7.41
N ILE A 50 12.50 18.06 6.52
CA ILE A 50 11.34 18.79 6.00
C ILE A 50 10.07 18.00 6.28
N PRO A 51 8.95 18.65 6.67
CA PRO A 51 7.67 17.97 6.81
C PRO A 51 7.15 17.50 5.45
N MET A 52 6.55 16.30 5.44
CA MET A 52 5.87 15.75 4.28
C MET A 52 4.39 15.56 4.56
N VAL A 53 3.54 15.91 3.60
CA VAL A 53 2.10 15.60 3.62
C VAL A 53 1.73 14.76 2.40
N SER A 54 1.34 13.51 2.63
CA SER A 54 0.75 12.65 1.59
C SER A 54 -0.77 12.76 1.60
N HIS A 55 -1.35 12.76 0.40
CA HIS A 55 -2.79 12.91 0.18
C HIS A 55 -3.48 11.69 -0.43
N GLY A 56 -2.72 10.67 -0.83
CA GLY A 56 -3.27 9.44 -1.40
C GLY A 56 -2.68 8.16 -0.83
N ALA A 57 -1.53 8.20 -0.13
CA ALA A 57 -0.83 6.99 0.22
C ALA A 57 -1.42 6.29 1.45
N GLU A 58 -1.86 5.06 1.25
CA GLU A 58 -2.57 4.21 2.20
C GLU A 58 -1.64 3.20 2.90
N THR A 59 -0.40 3.08 2.44
CA THR A 59 0.56 2.10 2.96
C THR A 59 0.81 2.26 4.46
N SER A 60 0.92 1.14 5.17
CA SER A 60 1.25 1.13 6.60
C SER A 60 2.67 1.63 6.90
N LEU A 61 3.55 1.67 5.88
CA LEU A 61 4.94 2.09 6.02
C LEU A 61 5.11 3.56 6.39
N LEU A 62 4.11 4.39 6.10
CA LEU A 62 4.09 5.81 6.47
C LEU A 62 3.56 6.05 7.90
N THR A 63 3.17 5.00 8.63
CA THR A 63 2.77 5.10 10.04
C THR A 63 3.97 4.93 10.98
N THR A 64 5.06 4.32 10.52
CA THR A 64 6.20 4.03 11.40
C THR A 64 7.11 5.24 11.55
N GLU A 65 7.21 5.78 12.76
CA GLU A 65 8.10 6.91 13.10
C GLU A 65 9.55 6.64 12.72
N MET A 66 9.99 5.38 12.72
CA MET A 66 11.36 5.01 12.30
C MET A 66 11.65 5.23 10.81
N ARG A 67 10.62 5.22 9.95
CA ARG A 67 10.80 5.34 8.48
C ARG A 67 10.36 6.68 7.93
N ALA A 68 9.37 7.31 8.56
CA ALA A 68 8.75 8.54 8.06
C ALA A 68 8.35 9.47 9.21
N PRO A 69 9.28 9.88 10.10
CA PRO A 69 8.97 10.64 11.33
C PRO A 69 8.35 12.02 11.09
N LEU A 70 8.61 12.63 9.94
CA LEU A 70 8.11 13.96 9.59
C LEU A 70 6.91 13.90 8.62
N THR A 71 6.31 12.72 8.47
CA THR A 71 5.21 12.51 7.53
C THR A 71 3.86 12.56 8.21
N ALA A 72 3.01 13.47 7.74
CA ALA A 72 1.58 13.45 7.95
C ALA A 72 0.86 12.89 6.72
N ARG A 73 -0.36 12.38 6.94
CA ARG A 73 -1.23 11.90 5.88
C ARG A 73 -2.65 12.38 6.10
N ILE A 74 -3.34 12.69 5.01
CA ILE A 74 -4.78 12.99 5.04
C ILE A 74 -5.63 11.81 4.56
N ASN A 75 -5.03 10.79 3.93
CA ASN A 75 -5.73 9.56 3.57
C ASN A 75 -5.64 8.50 4.68
N VAL A 76 -6.66 7.67 4.80
CA VAL A 76 -6.71 6.56 5.75
C VAL A 76 -5.78 5.45 5.28
N ASN A 77 -5.04 4.81 6.19
CA ASN A 77 -4.19 3.67 5.82
C ASN A 77 -5.02 2.38 5.66
N TYR A 78 -4.40 1.28 5.21
CA TYR A 78 -5.11 0.01 5.02
C TYR A 78 -5.66 -0.65 6.31
N HIS A 79 -5.28 -0.19 7.50
CA HIS A 79 -5.63 -0.89 8.75
C HIS A 79 -7.15 -0.96 9.01
N PRO A 80 -7.92 0.14 8.96
CA PRO A 80 -9.37 0.08 9.16
C PRO A 80 -10.08 -0.76 8.10
N MET A 81 -9.57 -0.81 6.86
CA MET A 81 -10.10 -1.67 5.82
C MET A 81 -9.97 -3.16 6.19
N GLY A 82 -8.79 -3.58 6.67
CA GLY A 82 -8.58 -4.94 7.16
C GLY A 82 -9.52 -5.32 8.30
N GLU A 83 -9.72 -4.42 9.26
CA GLU A 83 -10.66 -4.63 10.37
C GLU A 83 -12.12 -4.70 9.90
N ALA A 84 -12.52 -3.86 8.94
CA ALA A 84 -13.86 -3.84 8.40
C ALA A 84 -14.19 -5.15 7.65
N ILE A 85 -13.28 -5.63 6.80
CA ILE A 85 -13.44 -6.89 6.05
C ILE A 85 -13.65 -8.06 7.01
N VAL A 86 -12.77 -8.18 8.01
CA VAL A 86 -12.85 -9.28 8.99
C VAL A 86 -14.11 -9.18 9.85
N SER A 87 -14.53 -7.98 10.22
CA SER A 87 -15.77 -7.75 10.96
C SER A 87 -17.01 -8.15 10.14
N ALA A 88 -17.01 -7.91 8.84
CA ALA A 88 -18.08 -8.35 7.95
C ALA A 88 -18.14 -9.89 7.87
N LEU A 89 -17.00 -10.56 7.67
CA LEU A 89 -16.93 -12.02 7.63
C LEU A 89 -17.39 -12.69 8.93
N LEU A 90 -17.03 -12.11 10.08
CA LEU A 90 -17.52 -12.56 11.40
C LEU A 90 -19.05 -12.50 11.48
N ARG A 91 -19.66 -11.38 11.07
CA ARG A 91 -21.12 -11.22 11.06
C ARG A 91 -21.83 -12.21 10.14
N MET A 92 -21.14 -12.66 9.10
CA MET A 92 -21.64 -13.69 8.17
C MET A 92 -21.38 -15.12 8.65
N GLY A 93 -20.74 -15.33 9.81
CA GLY A 93 -20.35 -16.65 10.30
C GLY A 93 -19.26 -17.33 9.46
N ARG A 94 -18.48 -16.56 8.67
CA ARG A 94 -17.45 -17.07 7.75
C ARG A 94 -16.07 -16.97 8.37
N THR A 95 -15.77 -17.81 9.36
CA THR A 95 -14.53 -17.74 10.16
C THR A 95 -13.59 -18.94 9.99
N ASP A 96 -14.03 -19.97 9.29
CA ASP A 96 -13.27 -21.22 9.18
C ASP A 96 -12.02 -21.08 8.32
N PHE A 97 -12.13 -20.42 7.16
CA PHE A 97 -11.05 -20.30 6.21
C PHE A 97 -11.08 -18.95 5.50
N LEU A 98 -9.93 -18.28 5.45
CA LEU A 98 -9.72 -17.04 4.72
C LEU A 98 -8.57 -17.25 3.72
N ALA A 99 -8.88 -17.14 2.43
CA ALA A 99 -7.88 -16.98 1.40
C ALA A 99 -7.87 -15.54 0.92
N THR A 100 -6.67 -15.01 0.70
CA THR A 100 -6.47 -13.74 0.01
C THR A 100 -5.70 -13.99 -1.28
N ILE A 101 -6.12 -13.33 -2.34
CA ILE A 101 -5.49 -13.41 -3.66
C ILE A 101 -5.17 -11.97 -4.05
N PHE A 102 -3.91 -11.69 -4.38
CA PHE A 102 -3.46 -10.31 -4.64
C PHE A 102 -2.37 -10.26 -5.69
N SER A 103 -2.31 -9.14 -6.40
CA SER A 103 -1.24 -8.83 -7.35
C SER A 103 0.11 -8.75 -6.64
N ALA A 104 1.18 -9.07 -7.36
CA ALA A 104 2.50 -9.13 -6.76
C ALA A 104 3.13 -7.77 -6.41
N ASP A 105 2.40 -6.67 -6.50
CA ASP A 105 2.89 -5.36 -6.08
C ASP A 105 2.88 -5.19 -4.54
N LYS A 106 3.74 -4.29 -4.05
CA LYS A 106 3.92 -4.06 -2.61
C LYS A 106 2.71 -3.42 -1.93
N ASP A 107 1.82 -2.79 -2.71
CA ASP A 107 0.66 -2.09 -2.16
C ASP A 107 -0.44 -3.08 -1.84
N ALA A 108 -0.71 -3.99 -2.78
CA ALA A 108 -1.60 -5.12 -2.57
C ALA A 108 -1.12 -6.01 -1.42
N GLU A 109 0.20 -6.24 -1.32
CA GLU A 109 0.79 -6.97 -0.19
C GLU A 109 0.55 -6.26 1.17
N SER A 110 0.72 -4.94 1.23
CA SER A 110 0.43 -4.18 2.46
C SER A 110 -1.05 -4.23 2.82
N ALA A 111 -1.95 -4.12 1.85
CA ALA A 111 -3.39 -4.21 2.06
C ALA A 111 -3.78 -5.59 2.64
N ILE A 112 -3.35 -6.68 2.00
CA ILE A 112 -3.65 -8.04 2.44
C ILE A 112 -3.04 -8.37 3.79
N THR A 113 -1.84 -7.86 4.09
CA THR A 113 -1.22 -8.05 5.41
C THR A 113 -2.12 -7.53 6.53
N THR A 114 -2.81 -6.38 6.33
CA THR A 114 -3.74 -5.85 7.34
C THR A 114 -4.95 -6.75 7.55
N VAL A 115 -5.51 -7.33 6.48
CA VAL A 115 -6.61 -8.29 6.55
C VAL A 115 -6.17 -9.55 7.31
N GLY A 116 -5.01 -10.11 6.97
CA GLY A 116 -4.45 -11.29 7.64
C GLY A 116 -4.22 -11.06 9.13
N ASN A 117 -3.68 -9.90 9.51
CA ASN A 117 -3.46 -9.55 10.92
C ASN A 117 -4.78 -9.40 11.68
N ALA A 118 -5.78 -8.74 11.09
CA ALA A 118 -7.11 -8.63 11.69
C ALA A 118 -7.79 -10.00 11.85
N ALA A 119 -7.68 -10.88 10.86
CA ALA A 119 -8.25 -12.23 10.89
C ALA A 119 -7.63 -13.10 11.99
N LYS A 120 -6.29 -13.06 12.13
CA LYS A 120 -5.56 -13.72 13.22
C LYS A 120 -6.04 -13.23 14.58
N LYS A 121 -6.13 -11.92 14.78
CA LYS A 121 -6.60 -11.30 16.03
C LYS A 121 -8.04 -11.71 16.39
N LYS A 122 -8.85 -12.06 15.39
CA LYS A 122 -10.25 -12.46 15.55
C LYS A 122 -10.47 -13.99 15.52
N GLY A 123 -9.40 -14.79 15.51
CA GLY A 123 -9.49 -16.24 15.67
C GLY A 123 -9.91 -17.03 14.43
N PHE A 124 -9.64 -16.51 13.22
CA PHE A 124 -9.83 -17.29 11.99
C PHE A 124 -8.90 -18.51 12.01
N ARG A 125 -9.43 -19.70 11.64
CA ARG A 125 -8.71 -20.99 11.82
C ARG A 125 -7.61 -21.19 10.78
N PHE A 126 -7.87 -20.83 9.53
CA PHE A 126 -6.95 -21.00 8.41
C PHE A 126 -6.85 -19.73 7.59
N ILE A 127 -5.62 -19.30 7.31
CA ILE A 127 -5.33 -18.09 6.54
C ILE A 127 -4.28 -18.44 5.50
N THR A 128 -4.59 -18.30 4.21
CA THR A 128 -3.62 -18.40 3.11
C THR A 128 -3.57 -17.11 2.29
N ASN A 129 -2.40 -16.84 1.75
CA ASN A 129 -2.09 -15.65 0.96
C ASN A 129 -1.46 -16.10 -0.36
N GLU A 130 -2.20 -15.94 -1.46
CA GLU A 130 -1.73 -16.30 -2.79
C GLU A 130 -1.35 -15.05 -3.58
N ARG A 131 -0.10 -15.01 -4.03
CA ARG A 131 0.45 -13.90 -4.82
C ARG A 131 0.35 -14.23 -6.30
N ILE A 132 -0.35 -13.40 -7.06
CA ILE A 132 -0.41 -13.48 -8.52
C ILE A 132 0.64 -12.54 -9.10
N PHE A 133 1.63 -13.10 -9.78
CA PHE A 133 2.53 -12.33 -10.62
C PHE A 133 1.77 -11.94 -11.89
N GLU A 134 1.74 -10.65 -12.24
CA GLU A 134 1.32 -10.24 -13.57
C GLU A 134 2.26 -10.87 -14.60
N THR A 135 1.80 -11.96 -15.22
CA THR A 135 2.17 -12.26 -16.60
C THR A 135 1.46 -11.23 -17.49
N LYS A 136 2.14 -10.77 -18.55
CA LYS A 136 1.63 -9.73 -19.47
C LYS A 136 0.15 -9.94 -19.88
N PRO A 137 -0.60 -8.86 -20.16
CA PRO A 137 -2.06 -8.86 -20.04
C PRO A 137 -2.81 -9.59 -21.16
N SER A 138 -4.03 -10.00 -20.79
CA SER A 138 -5.21 -10.35 -21.60
C SER A 138 -5.12 -11.58 -22.50
N HIS A 139 -5.32 -12.77 -21.92
CA HIS A 139 -6.07 -13.88 -22.55
C HIS A 139 -6.57 -14.93 -21.53
N GLU A 140 -6.10 -14.88 -20.27
CA GLU A 140 -6.33 -15.95 -19.28
C GLU A 140 -7.38 -15.66 -18.20
N ILE A 141 -8.02 -14.49 -18.18
CA ILE A 141 -9.13 -14.25 -17.21
C ILE A 141 -10.33 -15.15 -17.54
N GLY A 142 -10.51 -15.53 -18.82
CA GLY A 142 -11.56 -16.46 -19.25
C GLY A 142 -11.37 -17.90 -18.77
N SER A 143 -10.11 -18.37 -18.66
CA SER A 143 -9.83 -19.76 -18.23
C SER A 143 -9.98 -19.93 -16.71
N ALA A 144 -9.63 -18.91 -15.91
CA ALA A 144 -9.82 -18.94 -14.46
C ALA A 144 -11.32 -19.01 -14.06
N TRP A 145 -12.20 -18.33 -14.80
CA TRP A 145 -13.65 -18.37 -14.59
C TRP A 145 -14.27 -19.76 -14.86
N HIS A 146 -13.71 -20.53 -15.80
CA HIS A 146 -14.16 -21.90 -16.07
C HIS A 146 -13.68 -22.90 -15.01
N ALA A 147 -12.50 -22.69 -14.42
CA ALA A 147 -11.99 -23.54 -13.34
C ALA A 147 -12.81 -23.41 -12.05
N LEU A 148 -13.27 -22.20 -11.72
CA LEU A 148 -14.07 -21.96 -10.51
C LEU A 148 -15.49 -22.55 -10.56
N LYS A 149 -16.05 -22.81 -11.75
CA LYS A 149 -17.38 -23.45 -11.89
C LYS A 149 -17.37 -24.94 -11.53
N ASN A 150 -16.21 -25.57 -11.36
CA ASN A 150 -16.08 -27.01 -11.10
C ASN A 150 -15.73 -27.34 -9.65
N ILE A 151 -15.62 -26.35 -8.77
CA ILE A 151 -15.44 -26.56 -7.33
C ILE A 151 -16.83 -26.57 -6.69
N LYS A 152 -17.37 -27.77 -6.45
CA LYS A 152 -18.60 -28.02 -5.70
C LYS A 152 -18.34 -28.10 -4.21
#